data_AF-A0A6V7IAH6-F1
#
_entry.id   AF-A0A6V7IAH6-F1
#
_cell.length_a   1.000
_cell.length_b   1.000
_cell.length_c   1.000
_cell.angle_alpha   90.00
_cell.angle_beta   90.00
_cell.angle_gamma   90.00
#
_symmetry.space_group_name_H-M   'P 1'
#
loop_
_entity.id
_entity.type
_entity.pdbx_description
1 polymer ?
#
loop_
_entity_poly.entity_id
_entity_poly.type
_entity_poly.pdbx_seq_one_letter_code
_entity_poly.pdbx_strand_id
1 'polypeptide(L)' 'GPKKIKGKAMDSVDGIDTSKMSREQLEMYCHKILEEMEREREERNFFQLERDKLRTFWETTRHRLEEARTSL' A
#
# COMPACT_ATOMS: atom_id res chain seq x y z
N GLY A 1 -24.96 21.57 27.74
CA GLY A 1 -23.53 21.48 28.10
C GLY A 1 -22.81 20.55 27.13
N PRO A 2 -21.59 20.86 26.68
CA PRO A 2 -20.92 20.05 25.68
C PRO A 2 -20.40 18.75 26.32
N LYS A 3 -20.85 17.61 25.80
CA LYS A 3 -20.41 16.28 26.23
C LYS A 3 -18.97 16.07 25.77
N LYS A 4 -18.06 15.83 26.72
CA LYS A 4 -16.68 15.38 26.45
C LYS A 4 -16.73 14.05 25.72
N ILE A 5 -16.32 14.03 24.45
CA ILE A 5 -16.04 12.79 23.71
C ILE A 5 -14.75 12.22 24.32
N LYS A 6 -14.89 11.18 25.13
CA LYS A 6 -13.76 10.44 25.72
C LYS A 6 -13.05 9.72 24.56
N GLY A 7 -11.83 10.15 24.24
CA GLY A 7 -10.98 9.56 23.20
C GLY A 7 -10.61 8.12 23.55
N LYS A 8 -11.42 7.16 23.11
CA LYS A 8 -11.22 5.72 23.33
C LYS A 8 -10.76 4.99 22.06
N ALA A 9 -10.08 5.70 21.16
CA ALA A 9 -9.69 5.18 19.85
C ALA A 9 -8.16 5.12 19.63
N MET A 10 -7.35 5.47 20.64
CA MET A 10 -5.90 5.57 20.48
C MET A 10 -5.13 4.31 20.89
N ASP A 11 -5.76 3.44 21.70
CA ASP A 11 -5.13 2.22 22.24
C ASP A 11 -5.44 0.95 21.42
N SER A 12 -6.09 1.09 20.26
CA SER A 12 -6.38 -0.04 19.37
C SER A 12 -5.70 0.18 18.02
N VAL A 13 -4.71 -0.66 17.71
CA VAL A 13 -3.99 -0.67 16.43
C VAL A 13 -4.33 -1.98 15.74
N ASP A 14 -4.85 -1.92 14.51
CA ASP A 14 -5.30 -3.09 13.74
C ASP A 14 -6.29 -4.01 14.50
N GLY A 15 -7.11 -3.42 15.37
CA GLY A 15 -8.07 -4.15 16.20
C GLY A 15 -7.46 -4.83 17.42
N ILE A 16 -6.16 -4.65 17.66
CA ILE A 16 -5.45 -5.16 18.83
C ILE A 16 -5.37 -4.07 19.90
N ASP A 17 -5.88 -4.38 21.10
CA ASP A 17 -5.77 -3.51 22.29
C ASP A 17 -4.32 -3.53 22.80
N THR A 18 -3.58 -2.47 22.51
CA THR A 18 -2.16 -2.33 22.86
C THR A 18 -1.95 -1.80 24.29
N SER A 19 -3.01 -1.37 24.98
CA SER A 19 -2.93 -0.79 26.34
C SER A 19 -2.43 -1.75 27.42
N LYS A 20 -2.44 -3.06 27.13
CA LYS A 20 -2.04 -4.14 28.05
C LYS A 20 -0.71 -4.78 27.69
N MET A 21 -0.04 -4.31 26.64
CA MET A 21 1.24 -4.86 26.20
C MET A 21 2.39 -4.32 27.06
N SER A 22 3.37 -5.16 27.35
CA SER A 22 4.65 -4.72 27.91
C SER A 22 5.43 -3.90 26.89
N ARG A 23 6.46 -3.19 27.35
CA ARG A 23 7.35 -2.42 26.47
C ARG A 23 7.96 -3.30 25.38
N GLU A 24 8.46 -4.47 25.74
CA GLU A 24 9.07 -5.43 24.81
C GLU A 24 8.06 -5.93 23.78
N GLN A 25 6.81 -6.18 24.21
CA GLN A 25 5.73 -6.59 23.32
C GLN A 25 5.37 -5.47 22.33
N LEU A 26 5.35 -4.21 22.78
CA LEU A 26 5.13 -3.05 21.92
C LEU A 26 6.27 -2.86 20.92
N GLU A 27 7.52 -3.02 21.34
CA GLU A 27 8.69 -2.93 20.45
C GLU A 27 8.63 -4.01 19.35
N MET A 28 8.34 -5.26 19.72
CA MET A 28 8.13 -6.35 18.74
C MET A 28 6.95 -6.06 17.80
N TYR A 29 5.86 -5.52 18.34
CA TYR A 29 4.68 -5.19 17.54
C TYR A 29 4.97 -4.08 16.52
N CYS A 30 5.68 -3.04 16.92
CA CYS A 30 6.15 -1.98 16.02
C CYS A 30 7.05 -2.54 14.91
N HIS A 31 7.99 -3.42 15.25
CA HIS A 31 8.85 -4.08 14.25
C HIS A 31 8.03 -4.88 13.24
N LYS A 32 7.06 -5.66 13.71
CA LYS A 32 6.16 -6.42 12.83
C LYS A 32 5.40 -5.51 11.86
N ILE A 33 4.79 -4.43 12.35
CA ILE A 33 4.07 -3.48 11.49
C ILE A 33 4.99 -2.87 10.44
N LEU A 34 6.23 -2.52 10.81
CA LEU A 34 7.20 -1.98 9.87
C LEU A 34 7.56 -2.98 8.77
N GLU A 35 7.75 -4.25 9.12
CA GLU A 35 8.03 -5.32 8.15
C GLU A 35 6.84 -5.57 7.21
N GLU A 36 5.61 -5.58 7.73
CA GLU A 36 4.39 -5.72 6.94
C GLU A 36 4.23 -4.54 5.98
N MET A 37 4.45 -3.31 6.47
CA MET A 37 4.42 -2.09 5.66
C MET A 37 5.47 -2.10 4.55
N GLU A 38 6.69 -2.58 4.81
CA GLU A 38 7.74 -2.64 3.79
C GLU A 38 7.39 -3.69 2.72
N ARG A 39 6.91 -4.86 3.13
CA ARG A 39 6.43 -5.89 2.20
C ARG A 39 5.32 -5.36 1.28
N GLU A 40 4.32 -4.67 1.83
CA GLU A 40 3.26 -4.06 1.02
C GLU A 40 3.78 -2.98 0.08
N ARG A 41 4.81 -2.22 0.48
CA ARG A 41 5.47 -1.24 -0.39
C ARG A 41 6.19 -1.92 -1.54
N GLU A 42 6.95 -2.98 -1.28
CA GLU A 42 7.63 -3.76 -2.30
C GLU A 42 6.65 -4.37 -3.30
N GLU A 43 5.57 -4.99 -2.81
CA GLU A 43 4.53 -5.59 -3.65
C GLU A 43 3.83 -4.54 -4.52
N ARG A 44 3.43 -3.39 -3.94
CA ARG A 44 2.83 -2.29 -4.71
C ARG A 44 3.80 -1.76 -5.77
N ASN A 45 5.09 -1.63 -5.45
CA ASN A 45 6.10 -1.18 -6.40
C ASN A 45 6.29 -2.19 -7.54
N PHE A 46 6.27 -3.49 -7.24
CA PHE A 46 6.33 -4.54 -8.25
C PHE A 46 5.15 -4.45 -9.24
N PHE A 47 3.92 -4.38 -8.73
CA PHE A 47 2.73 -4.27 -9.58
C PHE A 47 2.68 -2.97 -10.39
N GLN A 48 3.16 -1.87 -9.80
CA GLN A 48 3.31 -0.60 -10.50
C GLN A 48 4.24 -0.74 -11.71
N LEU A 49 5.41 -1.38 -11.53
CA LEU A 49 6.37 -1.61 -12.62
C LEU A 49 5.79 -2.50 -13.73
N GLU A 50 5.14 -3.61 -13.37
CA GLU A 50 4.52 -4.51 -14.35
C GLU A 50 3.38 -3.81 -15.12
N ARG A 51 2.56 -3.00 -14.43
CA ARG A 51 1.51 -2.21 -15.08
C ARG A 51 2.10 -1.20 -16.06
N ASP A 52 3.13 -0.46 -15.65
CA ASP A 52 3.75 0.57 -16.49
C ASP A 52 4.40 -0.07 -17.73
N LYS A 53 5.04 -1.24 -17.57
CA LYS A 53 5.56 -2.06 -18.67
C LYS A 53 4.45 -2.48 -19.65
N LEU A 54 3.34 -3.05 -19.15
CA LEU A 54 2.21 -3.43 -20.00
C LEU A 54 1.62 -2.23 -20.75
N ARG A 55 1.51 -1.08 -20.08
CA ARG A 55 1.04 0.15 -20.70
C ARG A 55 1.94 0.61 -21.85
N THR A 56 3.26 0.60 -21.65
CA THR A 56 4.22 0.93 -22.71
C THR A 56 4.11 -0.02 -23.91
N PHE A 57 3.98 -1.33 -23.66
CA PHE A 57 3.78 -2.30 -24.74
C PHE A 57 2.49 -2.04 -25.51
N TRP A 58 1.40 -1.76 -24.81
CA TRP A 58 0.11 -1.44 -25.42
C TRP A 58 0.20 -0.19 -26.31
N GLU A 59 0.73 0.91 -25.77
CA GLU A 59 0.86 2.18 -26.48
C GLU A 59 1.74 2.02 -27.73
N THR A 60 2.88 1.32 -27.61
CA THR A 60 3.78 1.06 -28.73
C THR A 60 3.11 0.22 -29.81
N THR A 61 2.41 -0.85 -29.43
CA THR A 61 1.77 -1.76 -30.38
C THR A 61 0.62 -1.07 -31.11
N ARG A 62 -0.15 -0.26 -30.38
CA ARG A 62 -1.22 0.55 -30.97
C ARG A 62 -0.66 1.55 -31.98
N HIS A 63 0.41 2.28 -31.64
CA HIS A 63 1.02 3.25 -32.54
C HIS A 63 1.51 2.59 -33.84
N ARG A 64 2.23 1.47 -33.72
CA ARG A 64 2.69 0.69 -34.88
C ARG A 64 1.55 0.19 -35.76
N LEU A 65 0.42 -0.22 -35.15
CA LEU A 65 -0.77 -0.63 -35.89
C LEU A 65 -1.39 0.54 -36.65
N GLU A 66 -1.47 1.71 -36.02
CA GLU A 66 -1.97 2.93 -36.66
C GLU A 66 -1.06 3.33 -37.84
N GLU A 67 0.26 3.36 -37.66
CA GLU A 67 1.24 3.64 -38.74
C GLU A 67 1.12 2.67 -39.93
N ALA A 68 0.97 1.37 -39.65
CA ALA A 68 0.83 0.36 -40.69
C ALA A 68 -0.47 0.52 -41.49
N ARG A 69 -1.54 1.03 -40.85
CA ARG A 69 -2.83 1.28 -41.50
C ARG A 69 -2.85 2.55 -42.34
N THR A 70 -2.10 3.58 -41.97
CA THR A 70 -1.99 4.84 -42.73
C THR A 70 -0.93 4.81 -43.82
N SER A 71 0.00 3.85 -43.78
CA SER A 71 1.03 3.66 -44.83
C SER A 71 0.53 2.85 -46.04
N LEU A 72 -0.74 2.44 -46.04
CA LEU A 72 -1.48 1.77 -47.13
C LEU A 72 -2.46 2.75 -47.78
#